data_AF-A0AAW2BW81-F1
#
_entry.id   AF-A0AAW2BW81-F1
#
_cell.length_a   1.000
_cell.length_b   1.000
_cell.length_c   1.000
_cell.angle_alpha   90.00
_cell.angle_beta   90.00
_cell.angle_gamma   90.00
#
_symmetry.space_group_name_H-M   'P 1'
#
loop_
_entity.id
_entity.type
_entity.pdbx_description
1 polymer ?
#
loop_
_entity_poly.entity_id
_entity_poly.type
_entity_poly.pdbx_seq_one_letter_code
_entity_poly.pdbx_strand_id
1 'polypeptide(L)'
;MQEESIIHALGDCPAARKFWLSIGVPQALVDFLNLDLLECLKVNCLCSNHIHANGIPWCSQFPFAVWSLWKHRNRIVFDNSPPNPKLHHVCLQVAREHFYRVHKFRRSIAVQVRWIRRPIDWFKLNSDGASLGNPGKAGRGGLIRDHQGKWIKGYMRHIGLPLLQPKKRKKQ
;
A
#
# COMPACT_ATOMS: atom_id res chain seq x y z
N MET A 1 -24.50 -26.06 -15.80
CA MET A 1 -23.28 -25.36 -15.32
C MET A 1 -23.31 -25.50 -13.80
N GLN A 2 -22.34 -26.17 -13.19
CA GLN A 2 -22.28 -26.20 -11.71
C GLN A 2 -21.95 -24.81 -11.19
N GLU A 3 -22.52 -24.44 -10.06
CA GLU A 3 -22.25 -23.19 -9.37
C GLU A 3 -20.79 -23.19 -8.89
N GLU A 4 -20.02 -22.21 -9.32
CA GLU A 4 -18.62 -22.09 -8.93
C GLU A 4 -18.51 -21.50 -7.52
N SER A 5 -17.98 -22.28 -6.58
CA SER A 5 -17.71 -21.79 -5.22
C SER A 5 -16.42 -20.96 -5.18
N ILE A 6 -16.30 -20.08 -4.17
CA ILE A 6 -15.09 -19.27 -3.95
C ILE A 6 -13.87 -20.18 -3.72
N ILE A 7 -14.03 -21.29 -3.00
CA ILE A 7 -12.97 -22.27 -2.75
C ILE A 7 -12.53 -22.91 -4.07
N HIS A 8 -13.48 -23.28 -4.93
CA HIS A 8 -13.16 -23.81 -6.25
C HIS A 8 -12.40 -22.79 -7.11
N ALA A 9 -12.86 -21.54 -7.16
CA ALA A 9 -12.28 -20.48 -7.97
C ALA A 9 -10.84 -20.13 -7.52
N LEU A 10 -10.59 -20.15 -6.22
CA LEU A 10 -9.32 -19.72 -5.63
C LEU A 10 -8.34 -20.87 -5.33
N GLY A 11 -8.81 -22.11 -5.17
CA GLY A 11 -7.98 -23.22 -4.69
C GLY A 11 -8.10 -24.48 -5.56
N ASP A 12 -9.31 -24.99 -5.72
CA ASP A 12 -9.49 -26.39 -6.14
C ASP A 12 -9.37 -26.58 -7.65
N CYS A 13 -9.70 -25.56 -8.44
CA CYS A 13 -9.71 -25.69 -9.88
C CYS A 13 -8.30 -25.93 -10.44
N PRO A 14 -8.14 -26.69 -11.55
CA PRO A 14 -6.82 -27.03 -12.09
C PRO A 14 -5.92 -25.82 -12.39
N ALA A 15 -6.52 -24.72 -12.84
CA ALA A 15 -5.82 -23.48 -13.11
C ALA A 15 -5.25 -22.83 -11.83
N ALA A 16 -6.05 -22.78 -10.75
CA ALA A 16 -5.63 -22.26 -9.46
C ALA A 16 -4.52 -23.13 -8.85
N ARG A 17 -4.67 -24.47 -8.85
CA ARG A 17 -3.63 -25.40 -8.37
C ARG A 17 -2.29 -25.18 -9.09
N LYS A 18 -2.32 -25.09 -10.43
CA LYS A 18 -1.11 -24.83 -11.22
C LYS A 18 -0.46 -23.49 -10.87
N PHE A 19 -1.27 -22.45 -10.66
CA PHE A 19 -0.79 -21.14 -10.24
C PHE A 19 -0.12 -21.18 -8.86
N TRP A 20 -0.74 -21.83 -7.88
CA TRP A 20 -0.19 -21.98 -6.52
C TRP A 20 1.14 -22.75 -6.52
N LEU A 21 1.23 -23.85 -7.27
CA LEU A 21 2.48 -24.58 -7.48
C LEU A 21 3.56 -23.68 -8.09
N SER A 22 3.19 -22.82 -9.04
CA SER A 22 4.13 -21.90 -9.71
C SER A 22 4.63 -20.76 -8.81
N ILE A 23 3.86 -20.38 -7.79
CA ILE A 23 4.26 -19.38 -6.78
C ILE A 23 5.20 -20.00 -5.73
N GLY A 24 5.22 -21.32 -5.59
CA GLY A 24 6.04 -22.04 -4.62
C GLY A 24 5.43 -22.01 -3.22
N VAL A 25 4.14 -22.30 -3.12
CA VAL A 25 3.45 -22.47 -1.82
C VAL A 25 4.16 -23.54 -0.99
N PRO A 26 4.49 -23.27 0.29
CA PRO A 26 5.08 -24.27 1.17
C PRO A 26 4.16 -25.49 1.28
N GLN A 27 4.73 -26.70 1.25
CA GLN A 27 3.96 -27.96 1.27
C GLN A 27 2.94 -28.02 2.43
N ALA A 28 3.26 -27.38 3.57
CA ALA A 28 2.41 -27.27 4.75
C ALA A 28 1.16 -26.37 4.57
N LEU A 29 1.04 -25.67 3.45
CA LEU A 29 -0.07 -24.76 3.13
C LEU A 29 -0.94 -25.25 1.96
N VAL A 30 -0.64 -26.45 1.44
CA VAL A 30 -1.46 -27.15 0.45
C VAL A 30 -2.82 -27.58 1.05
N ASP A 31 -2.94 -27.57 2.38
CA ASP A 31 -4.18 -27.79 3.15
C ASP A 31 -5.23 -26.66 2.97
N PHE A 32 -4.97 -25.69 2.09
CA PHE A 32 -5.92 -24.68 1.62
C PHE A 32 -7.33 -25.22 1.33
N LEU A 33 -7.41 -26.50 0.96
CA LEU A 33 -8.62 -27.22 0.55
C LEU A 33 -9.48 -27.72 1.72
N ASN A 34 -8.94 -27.75 2.95
CA ASN A 34 -9.59 -28.36 4.12
C ASN A 34 -9.96 -27.34 5.22
N LEU A 35 -9.54 -26.08 5.08
CA LEU A 35 -9.81 -25.02 6.06
C LEU A 35 -10.91 -24.09 5.57
N ASP A 36 -11.64 -23.49 6.52
CA ASP A 36 -12.50 -22.35 6.23
C ASP A 36 -11.68 -21.21 5.60
N LEU A 37 -12.28 -20.50 4.64
CA LEU A 37 -11.60 -19.44 3.88
C LEU A 37 -11.01 -18.36 4.80
N LEU A 38 -11.72 -17.99 5.87
CA LEU A 38 -11.26 -16.97 6.81
C LEU A 38 -10.04 -17.44 7.60
N GLU A 39 -10.06 -18.67 8.09
CA GLU A 39 -8.91 -19.27 8.79
C GLU A 39 -7.71 -19.40 7.87
N CYS A 40 -7.95 -19.77 6.61
CA CYS A 40 -6.91 -19.84 5.60
C CYS A 40 -6.27 -18.46 5.34
N LEU A 41 -7.09 -17.41 5.22
CA LEU A 41 -6.59 -16.03 5.09
C LEU A 41 -5.76 -15.61 6.30
N LYS A 42 -6.22 -15.91 7.53
CA LYS A 42 -5.49 -15.56 8.75
C LYS A 42 -4.12 -16.23 8.81
N VAL A 43 -4.07 -17.55 8.63
CA VAL A 43 -2.81 -18.32 8.71
C VAL A 43 -1.79 -17.80 7.69
N ASN A 44 -2.21 -17.60 6.45
CA ASN A 44 -1.30 -17.20 5.38
C ASN A 44 -0.91 -15.71 5.41
N CYS A 45 -1.83 -14.81 5.79
CA CYS A 45 -1.54 -13.38 5.89
C CYS A 45 -0.77 -12.99 7.16
N LEU A 46 -0.79 -13.82 8.21
CA LEU A 46 -0.10 -13.53 9.47
C LEU A 46 1.23 -14.30 9.61
N CYS A 47 1.49 -15.27 8.75
CA CYS A 47 2.76 -16.01 8.76
C CYS A 47 3.93 -15.13 8.28
N SER A 48 4.65 -14.54 9.23
CA SER A 48 5.83 -13.70 9.00
C SER A 48 7.15 -14.47 8.98
N ASN A 49 7.16 -15.74 9.43
CA ASN A 49 8.38 -16.53 9.63
C ASN A 49 8.89 -17.20 8.34
N HIS A 50 8.11 -17.20 7.26
CA HIS A 50 8.49 -17.84 5.99
C HIS A 50 8.89 -16.80 4.95
N ILE A 51 10.21 -16.63 4.73
CA ILE A 51 10.76 -15.83 3.65
C ILE A 51 11.00 -16.75 2.45
N HIS A 52 10.39 -16.46 1.31
CA HIS A 52 10.61 -17.24 0.09
C HIS A 52 11.96 -16.91 -0.54
N ALA A 53 12.45 -17.80 -1.40
CA ALA A 53 13.69 -17.62 -2.17
C ALA A 53 13.74 -16.32 -3.00
N ASN A 54 12.58 -15.70 -3.24
CA ASN A 54 12.43 -14.45 -3.97
C ASN A 54 12.65 -13.19 -3.10
N GLY A 55 12.97 -13.36 -1.81
CA GLY A 55 13.41 -12.31 -0.88
C GLY A 55 12.29 -11.53 -0.18
N ILE A 56 11.02 -11.94 -0.32
CA ILE A 56 9.88 -11.28 0.32
C ILE A 56 9.08 -12.27 1.19
N PRO A 57 8.53 -11.84 2.34
CA PRO A 57 7.75 -12.71 3.24
C PRO A 57 6.50 -13.29 2.57
N TRP A 58 6.12 -14.51 2.94
CA TRP A 58 4.90 -15.18 2.44
C TRP A 58 3.64 -14.36 2.69
N CYS A 59 3.48 -13.80 3.89
CA CYS A 59 2.37 -12.93 4.26
C CYS A 59 2.20 -11.72 3.33
N SER A 60 3.27 -11.27 2.68
CA SER A 60 3.22 -10.17 1.70
C SER A 60 2.88 -10.65 0.29
N GLN A 61 3.12 -11.93 -0.04
CA GLN A 61 2.85 -12.49 -1.37
C GLN A 61 1.45 -13.06 -1.49
N PHE A 62 1.02 -13.77 -0.45
CA PHE A 62 -0.24 -14.47 -0.41
C PHE A 62 -1.48 -13.62 -0.77
N PRO A 63 -1.69 -12.41 -0.19
CA PRO A 63 -2.85 -11.60 -0.54
C PRO A 63 -2.83 -11.13 -2.01
N PHE A 64 -1.65 -10.91 -2.58
CA PHE A 64 -1.52 -10.61 -4.02
C PHE A 64 -1.84 -11.82 -4.89
N ALA A 65 -1.52 -13.03 -4.43
CA ALA A 65 -1.82 -14.27 -5.13
C ALA A 65 -3.34 -14.51 -5.19
N VAL A 66 -4.03 -14.41 -4.05
CA VAL A 66 -5.50 -14.52 -3.96
C VAL A 66 -6.17 -13.48 -4.87
N TRP A 67 -5.75 -12.22 -4.77
CA TRP A 67 -6.29 -11.14 -5.59
C TRP A 67 -6.05 -11.33 -7.09
N SER A 68 -4.86 -11.83 -7.46
CA SER A 68 -4.51 -12.07 -8.86
C SER A 68 -5.35 -13.18 -9.47
N LEU A 69 -5.59 -14.27 -8.74
CA LEU A 69 -6.48 -15.34 -9.16
C LEU A 69 -7.90 -14.83 -9.33
N TRP A 70 -8.46 -14.18 -8.31
CA TRP A 70 -9.81 -13.61 -8.35
C TRP A 70 -10.01 -12.69 -9.55
N LYS A 71 -9.10 -11.72 -9.72
CA LYS A 71 -9.16 -10.76 -10.83
C LYS A 71 -8.99 -11.44 -12.18
N HIS A 72 -8.11 -12.43 -12.28
CA HIS A 72 -7.91 -13.16 -13.54
C HIS A 72 -9.15 -13.95 -13.93
N ARG A 73 -9.77 -14.66 -12.98
CA ARG A 73 -11.01 -15.42 -13.18
C ARG A 73 -12.13 -14.49 -13.65
N ASN A 74 -12.35 -13.39 -12.95
CA ASN A 74 -13.40 -12.43 -13.30
C ASN A 74 -13.20 -11.82 -14.69
N ARG A 75 -11.95 -11.54 -15.10
CA ARG A 75 -11.69 -11.05 -16.46
C ARG A 75 -11.98 -12.09 -17.54
N ILE A 76 -11.75 -13.37 -17.27
CA ILE A 76 -12.08 -14.44 -18.21
C ILE A 76 -13.61 -14.55 -18.34
N VAL A 77 -14.33 -14.53 -17.21
CA VAL A 77 -15.79 -14.74 -17.16
C VAL A 77 -16.57 -13.53 -17.69
N PHE A 78 -16.21 -12.32 -17.24
CA PHE A 78 -17.00 -11.11 -17.49
C PHE A 78 -16.47 -10.25 -18.64
N ASP A 79 -15.16 -10.29 -18.90
CA ASP A 79 -14.53 -9.47 -19.95
C ASP A 79 -14.09 -10.29 -21.17
N ASN A 80 -14.37 -11.61 -21.21
CA ASN A 80 -13.89 -12.55 -22.24
C ASN A 80 -12.38 -12.46 -22.50
N SER A 81 -11.61 -12.09 -21.47
CA SER A 81 -10.16 -11.95 -21.61
C SER A 81 -9.50 -13.32 -21.79
N PRO A 82 -8.46 -13.43 -22.64
CA PRO A 82 -7.73 -14.68 -22.78
C PRO A 82 -7.01 -15.06 -21.47
N PRO A 83 -6.91 -16.36 -21.14
CA PRO A 83 -6.12 -16.83 -20.00
C PRO A 83 -4.65 -16.40 -20.11
N ASN A 84 -4.05 -16.01 -18.98
CA ASN A 84 -2.67 -15.54 -18.92
C ASN A 84 -1.79 -16.66 -18.32
N PRO A 85 -0.99 -17.38 -19.13
CA PRO A 85 -0.16 -18.46 -18.63
C PRO A 85 0.97 -18.00 -17.69
N LYS A 86 1.31 -16.70 -17.72
CA LYS A 86 2.37 -16.09 -16.91
C LYS A 86 1.83 -15.30 -15.71
N LEU A 87 0.60 -15.58 -15.28
CA LEU A 87 -0.05 -14.87 -14.15
C LEU A 87 0.81 -14.89 -12.87
N HIS A 88 1.42 -16.03 -12.55
CA HIS A 88 2.30 -16.19 -11.39
C HIS A 88 3.48 -15.19 -11.42
N HIS A 89 4.12 -15.01 -12.58
CA HIS A 89 5.24 -14.09 -12.73
C HIS A 89 4.81 -12.64 -12.49
N VAL A 90 3.68 -12.22 -13.08
CA VAL A 90 3.12 -10.87 -12.89
C VAL A 90 2.76 -10.64 -11.42
N CYS A 91 2.12 -11.61 -10.77
CA CYS A 91 1.78 -11.55 -9.36
C CYS A 91 3.01 -11.35 -8.48
N LEU A 92 4.06 -12.17 -8.67
CA LEU A 92 5.31 -12.07 -7.92
C LEU A 92 6.02 -10.74 -8.12
N GLN A 93 6.04 -10.21 -9.35
CA GLN A 93 6.62 -8.89 -9.63
C GLN A 93 5.88 -7.77 -8.90
N VAL A 94 4.55 -7.75 -8.95
CA VAL A 94 3.73 -6.72 -8.29
C VAL A 94 3.85 -6.81 -6.77
N ALA A 95 3.81 -8.03 -6.20
CA ALA A 95 3.99 -8.24 -4.77
C ALA A 95 5.37 -7.73 -4.30
N ARG A 96 6.42 -8.03 -5.07
CA ARG A 96 7.79 -7.58 -4.79
C ARG A 96 7.92 -6.06 -4.87
N GLU A 97 7.41 -5.45 -5.93
CA GLU A 97 7.43 -3.99 -6.11
C GLU A 97 6.70 -3.28 -4.96
N HIS A 98 5.51 -3.77 -4.59
CA HIS A 98 4.75 -3.23 -3.48
C HIS A 98 5.51 -3.39 -2.16
N PHE A 99 6.04 -4.58 -1.87
CA PHE A 99 6.82 -4.85 -0.67
C PHE A 99 7.97 -3.85 -0.53
N TYR A 100 8.82 -3.68 -1.54
CA TYR A 100 9.95 -2.74 -1.47
C TYR A 100 9.55 -1.26 -1.50
N ARG A 101 8.40 -0.90 -2.08
CA ARG A 101 7.90 0.48 -2.05
C ARG A 101 7.35 0.87 -0.69
N VAL A 102 6.56 -0.01 -0.07
CA VAL A 102 5.92 0.24 1.22
C VAL A 102 6.90 0.03 2.37
N HIS A 103 7.70 -1.02 2.30
CA HIS A 103 8.77 -1.34 3.24
C HIS A 103 10.12 -0.75 2.79
N LYS A 104 10.12 0.33 1.99
CA LYS A 104 11.29 1.23 1.97
C LYS A 104 11.66 1.41 3.43
N PHE A 105 12.87 1.03 3.81
CA PHE A 105 13.42 1.28 5.14
C PHE A 105 13.15 2.75 5.44
N ARG A 106 12.02 3.04 6.07
CA ARG A 106 11.76 4.32 6.68
C ARG A 106 12.74 4.26 7.82
N ARG A 107 13.95 4.74 7.58
CA ARG A 107 14.76 5.32 8.62
C ARG A 107 13.95 6.51 9.14
N SER A 108 12.86 6.22 9.85
CA SER A 108 12.19 7.19 10.69
C SER A 108 13.14 7.35 11.85
N ILE A 109 14.01 8.35 11.73
CA ILE A 109 14.70 8.83 12.91
C ILE A 109 13.59 9.45 13.74
N ALA A 110 13.25 8.78 14.84
CA ALA A 110 12.39 9.37 15.85
C ALA A 110 13.17 10.52 16.49
N VAL A 111 13.01 11.71 15.93
CA VAL A 111 13.56 12.93 16.53
C VAL A 111 12.62 13.30 17.66
N GLN A 112 13.14 13.29 18.89
CA GLN A 112 12.40 13.82 20.02
C GLN A 112 12.29 15.35 19.87
N VAL A 113 11.19 15.81 19.26
CA VAL A 113 10.86 17.23 19.16
C VAL A 113 10.31 17.68 20.51
N ARG A 114 11.18 18.16 21.41
CA ARG A 114 10.74 18.86 22.61
C ARG A 114 10.50 20.34 22.28
N TRP A 115 9.46 20.94 22.84
CA TRP A 115 9.29 22.39 22.79
C TRP A 115 10.38 23.04 23.67
N ILE A 116 11.37 23.67 23.04
CA ILE A 116 12.39 24.48 23.74
C ILE A 116 11.98 25.95 23.63
N ARG A 117 11.99 26.68 24.76
CA ARG A 117 11.86 28.15 24.75
C ARG A 117 13.03 28.72 23.97
N ARG A 118 12.73 29.44 22.88
CA ARG A 118 13.78 29.98 22.01
C ARG A 118 14.59 31.08 22.73
N PRO A 119 15.82 31.36 22.29
CA PRO A 119 16.63 32.44 22.85
C PRO A 119 15.92 33.80 22.77
N ILE A 120 16.35 34.72 23.62
CA ILE A 120 15.95 36.14 23.57
C ILE A 120 16.25 36.69 22.16
N ASP A 121 15.39 37.59 21.67
CA ASP A 121 15.44 38.20 20.33
C ASP A 121 15.10 37.28 19.13
N TRP A 122 14.65 36.06 19.38
CA TRP A 122 14.13 35.20 18.31
C TRP A 122 12.64 35.37 18.09
N PHE A 123 12.25 35.42 16.82
CA PHE A 123 10.86 35.30 16.41
C PHE A 123 10.52 33.85 16.03
N LYS A 124 9.35 33.39 16.46
CA LYS A 124 8.77 32.08 16.15
C LYS A 124 7.68 32.25 15.09
N LEU A 125 7.92 31.72 13.89
CA LEU A 125 6.89 31.57 12.88
C LEU A 125 6.21 30.20 13.01
N ASN A 126 4.92 30.20 13.32
CA ASN A 126 4.05 29.04 13.16
C ASN A 126 3.31 29.19 11.83
N SER A 127 3.30 28.14 11.01
CA SER A 127 2.55 28.12 9.74
C SER A 127 1.72 26.85 9.68
N ASP A 128 0.49 26.97 9.20
CA ASP A 128 -0.44 25.86 9.04
C ASP A 128 -1.19 25.97 7.70
N GLY A 129 -1.67 24.83 7.20
CA GLY A 129 -2.42 24.73 5.95
C GLY A 129 -3.76 24.03 6.17
N ALA A 130 -4.81 24.55 5.55
CA ALA A 130 -6.13 23.94 5.55
C ALA A 130 -6.53 23.56 4.11
N SER A 131 -7.17 22.40 3.93
CA SER A 131 -7.68 21.95 2.64
C SER A 131 -9.09 21.37 2.78
N LEU A 132 -9.98 21.75 1.87
CA LEU A 132 -11.34 21.22 1.73
C LEU A 132 -11.36 20.09 0.67
N GLY A 133 -10.75 18.95 0.99
CA GLY A 133 -10.66 17.77 0.11
C GLY A 133 -9.25 17.48 -0.44
N ASN A 134 -9.12 16.44 -1.28
CA ASN A 134 -7.88 16.04 -1.96
C ASN A 134 -8.16 15.47 -3.37
N PRO A 135 -8.16 16.30 -4.44
CA PRO A 135 -7.89 17.74 -4.44
C PRO A 135 -9.10 18.58 -4.02
N GLY A 136 -8.84 19.74 -3.41
CA GLY A 136 -9.88 20.65 -2.93
C GLY A 136 -9.35 22.03 -2.58
N LYS A 137 -10.21 23.02 -2.29
CA LYS A 137 -9.77 24.39 -1.99
C LYS A 137 -8.79 24.40 -0.82
N ALA A 138 -7.61 25.01 -1.01
CA ALA A 138 -6.58 25.07 0.00
C ALA A 138 -6.23 26.52 0.38
N GLY A 139 -5.92 26.70 1.66
CA GLY A 139 -5.38 27.92 2.23
C GLY A 139 -4.18 27.62 3.11
N ARG A 140 -3.35 28.63 3.35
CA ARG A 140 -2.29 28.60 4.35
C ARG A 140 -2.34 29.85 5.19
N GLY A 141 -1.98 29.72 6.45
CA GLY A 141 -1.85 30.82 7.37
C GLY A 141 -0.64 30.65 8.25
N GLY A 142 -0.28 31.71 8.96
CA GLY A 142 0.74 31.63 9.96
C GLY A 142 0.73 32.83 10.86
N LEU A 143 1.39 32.69 12.00
CA LEU A 143 1.58 33.76 12.97
C LEU A 143 3.03 33.77 13.44
N ILE A 144 3.54 34.96 13.67
CA ILE A 144 4.84 35.25 14.22
C ILE A 144 4.65 35.69 15.67
N ARG A 145 5.38 35.06 16.58
CA ARG A 145 5.46 35.44 18.00
C ARG A 145 6.89 35.79 18.36
N ASP A 146 7.09 36.64 19.36
CA ASP A 146 8.42 36.87 19.94
C ASP A 146 8.86 35.74 20.88
N HIS A 147 10.02 35.92 21.51
CA HIS A 147 10.60 35.01 22.49
C HIS A 147 9.78 34.87 23.79
N GLN A 148 8.86 35.81 24.06
CA GLN A 148 7.91 35.76 25.18
C GLN A 148 6.57 35.12 24.79
N GLY A 149 6.40 34.78 23.50
CA GLY A 149 5.17 34.24 22.96
C GLY A 149 4.12 35.30 22.62
N LYS A 150 4.45 36.59 22.71
CA LYS A 150 3.56 37.68 22.32
C LYS A 150 3.39 37.69 20.81
N TRP A 151 2.16 37.92 20.35
CA TRP A 151 1.86 38.04 18.94
C TRP A 151 2.53 39.28 18.33
N ILE A 152 3.17 39.10 17.17
CA ILE A 152 3.84 40.16 16.42
C ILE A 152 3.12 40.44 15.10
N LYS A 153 2.85 39.40 14.31
CA LYS A 153 2.18 39.52 13.01
C LYS A 153 1.55 38.20 12.57
N GLY A 154 0.52 38.28 11.74
CA GLY A 154 -0.07 37.12 11.05
C GLY A 154 -0.03 37.25 9.54
N TYR A 155 -0.17 36.12 8.84
CA TYR A 155 -0.44 36.09 7.40
C TYR A 155 -1.49 35.02 7.08
N MET A 156 -2.22 35.26 6.00
CA MET A 156 -3.15 34.30 5.40
C MET A 156 -3.01 34.39 3.89
N ARG A 157 -3.01 33.25 3.20
CA ARG A 157 -2.99 33.16 1.75
C ARG A 157 -3.91 32.04 1.27
N HIS A 158 -4.88 32.39 0.43
CA HIS A 158 -5.62 31.40 -0.35
C HIS A 158 -4.73 30.85 -1.46
N ILE A 159 -4.62 29.52 -1.55
CA ILE A 159 -3.78 28.82 -2.54
C ILE A 159 -4.61 28.42 -3.77
N GLY A 160 -5.93 28.26 -3.61
CA GLY A 160 -6.82 27.77 -4.67
C GLY A 160 -6.94 26.25 -4.67
N LEU A 161 -7.35 25.65 -5.78
CA LEU A 161 -7.33 24.20 -5.95
C LEU A 161 -5.88 23.77 -6.24
N PRO A 162 -5.20 22.99 -5.38
CA PRO A 162 -3.95 22.35 -5.73
C PRO A 162 -4.27 21.28 -6.77
N LEU A 163 -4.23 21.66 -8.04
CA LEU A 163 -4.19 20.69 -9.12
C LEU A 163 -2.88 19.91 -8.98
N LEU A 164 -2.98 18.58 -8.97
CA LEU A 164 -1.84 17.71 -9.22
C LEU A 164 -1.32 18.07 -10.62
N GLN A 165 -0.41 19.03 -10.73
CA GLN A 165 0.30 19.23 -11.98
C GLN A 165 1.12 17.95 -12.22
N PRO A 166 0.92 17.24 -13.34
CA PRO A 166 1.78 16.12 -13.67
C PRO A 166 3.21 16.64 -13.71
N LYS A 167 4.12 15.95 -13.01
CA LYS A 167 5.56 16.22 -13.06
C LYS A 167 5.96 16.37 -14.52
N LYS A 168 6.23 17.60 -14.97
CA LYS A 168 6.94 17.82 -16.23
C LYS A 168 8.31 17.15 -16.04
N ARG A 169 8.49 15.97 -16.64
CA ARG A 169 9.80 15.35 -16.79
C ARG A 169 10.67 16.38 -17.50
N LYS A 170 11.60 17.01 -16.76
CA LYS A 170 12.74 17.67 -17.39
C LYS A 170 13.53 16.52 -18.04
N LYS A 171 13.48 16.43 -19.38
CA LYS A 171 14.50 15.73 -20.14
C LYS A 171 15.79 16.55 -19.93
N GLN A 172 16.75 15.97 -19.24
CA GLN A 172 18.17 16.19 -19.52
C GLN A 172 18.60 15.00 -20.37
#